data_AF-A0A7V9TNA0-F1
#
_entry.id   AF-A0A7V9TNA0-F1
#
_cell.length_a   1.000
_cell.length_b   1.000
_cell.length_c   1.000
_cell.angle_alpha   90.00
_cell.angle_beta   90.00
_cell.angle_gamma   90.00
#
_symmetry.space_group_name_H-M   'P 1'
#
loop_
_entity.id
_entity.type
_entity.pdbx_description
1 polymer ?
#
loop_
_entity_poly.entity_id
_entity_poly.type
_entity_poly.pdbx_seq_one_letter_code
_entity_poly.pdbx_strand_id
1 'polypeptide(L)'
;KQVNGQNLPASFQTAEGLLVIGSGTMTLRPDKTFNESIAYTLAPPGGAAAPDAAITDGTYVQTGADVVFTIPPSAPDPQYTFTGTIVGQTLTYNDAGFVAVYSR
;
A
#
# COMPACT_ATOMS: atom_id res chain seq x y z
N LYS A 1 -8.73 3.82 -8.44
CA LYS A 1 -7.93 3.17 -7.37
C LYS A 1 -8.81 2.97 -6.15
N GLN A 2 -8.71 1.83 -5.48
CA GLN A 2 -9.46 1.53 -4.26
C GLN A 2 -8.52 1.12 -3.14
N VAL A 3 -8.92 1.38 -1.90
CA VAL A 3 -8.25 0.92 -0.69
C VAL A 3 -9.29 0.38 0.29
N ASN A 4 -9.02 -0.79 0.83
CA ASN A 4 -9.92 -1.66 1.56
C ASN A 4 -11.31 -1.80 0.89
N GLY A 5 -11.32 -2.02 -0.43
CA GLY A 5 -12.55 -2.11 -1.24
C GLY A 5 -13.32 -0.80 -1.44
N GLN A 6 -12.83 0.34 -0.94
CA GLN A 6 -13.44 1.66 -1.12
C GLN A 6 -12.67 2.50 -2.14
N ASN A 7 -13.36 3.31 -2.94
CA ASN A 7 -12.69 4.24 -3.87
C ASN A 7 -11.92 5.33 -3.10
N LEU A 8 -10.72 5.68 -3.58
CA LEU A 8 -9.95 6.78 -3.01
C LEU A 8 -10.59 8.15 -3.36
N PRO A 9 -10.57 9.15 -2.43
CA PRO A 9 -10.02 9.07 -1.09
C PRO A 9 -10.88 8.21 -0.14
N ALA A 10 -10.23 7.44 0.73
CA ALA A 10 -10.88 6.54 1.68
C ALA A 10 -10.43 6.83 3.12
N SER A 11 -11.33 6.69 4.08
CA SER A 11 -11.08 7.00 5.50
C SER A 11 -11.21 5.77 6.39
N PHE A 12 -10.32 5.68 7.38
CA PHE A 12 -10.17 4.53 8.28
C PHE A 12 -9.97 5.01 9.70
N GLN A 13 -10.69 4.40 10.64
CA GLN A 13 -10.38 4.60 12.06
C GLN A 13 -9.25 3.64 12.44
N THR A 14 -8.12 4.17 12.91
CA THR A 14 -6.99 3.41 13.44
C THR A 14 -6.81 3.70 14.94
N ALA A 15 -5.88 2.99 15.59
CA ALA A 15 -5.49 3.26 16.97
C ALA A 15 -4.85 4.66 17.12
N GLU A 16 -4.24 5.18 16.05
CA GLU A 16 -3.52 6.45 16.02
C GLU A 16 -4.42 7.63 15.68
N GLY A 17 -5.62 7.38 15.13
CA GLY A 17 -6.58 8.43 14.77
C GLY A 17 -7.41 8.10 13.53
N LEU A 18 -8.00 9.14 12.94
CA LEU A 18 -8.64 9.03 11.63
C LEU A 18 -7.56 9.15 10.55
N LEU A 19 -7.35 8.07 9.81
CA LEU A 19 -6.45 8.00 8.67
C LEU A 19 -7.26 8.18 7.37
N VAL A 20 -6.93 9.17 6.57
CA VAL A 20 -7.53 9.39 5.25
C VAL A 20 -6.47 9.19 4.18
N ILE A 21 -6.60 8.11 3.40
CA ILE A 21 -5.72 7.87 2.26
C ILE A 21 -6.28 8.67 1.08
N GLY A 22 -5.52 9.66 0.62
CA GLY A 22 -5.92 10.54 -0.47
C GLY A 22 -5.58 9.95 -1.83
N SER A 23 -4.40 9.36 -1.95
CA SER A 23 -3.92 8.74 -3.17
C SER A 23 -2.84 7.71 -2.87
N GLY A 24 -2.57 6.85 -3.84
CA GLY A 24 -1.41 5.97 -3.81
C GLY A 24 -0.97 5.60 -5.21
N THR A 25 0.28 5.23 -5.37
CA THR A 25 0.88 4.71 -6.61
C THR A 25 1.80 3.56 -6.28
N MET A 26 1.68 2.45 -7.02
CA MET A 26 2.67 1.38 -7.00
C MET A 26 3.29 1.26 -8.39
N THR A 27 4.61 1.22 -8.43
CA THR A 27 5.43 1.08 -9.64
C THR A 27 6.20 -0.23 -9.57
N LEU A 28 5.97 -1.13 -10.51
CA LEU A 28 6.75 -2.35 -10.70
C LEU A 28 7.84 -2.09 -11.75
N ARG A 29 9.09 -2.34 -11.41
CA ARG A 29 10.25 -2.08 -12.29
C ARG A 29 10.72 -3.37 -12.97
N PRO A 30 11.31 -3.28 -14.19
CA PRO A 30 11.79 -4.46 -14.92
C PRO A 30 12.85 -5.31 -14.19
N ASP A 31 13.61 -4.68 -13.29
CA ASP A 31 14.65 -5.31 -12.45
C ASP A 31 14.08 -6.10 -11.26
N LYS A 32 12.77 -6.33 -11.22
CA LYS A 32 12.07 -7.04 -10.12
C LYS A 32 12.06 -6.29 -8.80
N THR A 33 12.26 -4.98 -8.82
CA THR A 33 12.00 -4.10 -7.69
C THR A 33 10.63 -3.42 -7.81
N PHE A 34 10.07 -2.99 -6.70
CA PHE A 34 8.89 -2.13 -6.69
C PHE A 34 9.11 -0.92 -5.79
N ASN A 35 8.30 0.10 -6.03
CA ASN A 35 8.12 1.23 -5.13
C ASN A 35 6.64 1.53 -4.99
N GLU A 36 6.19 1.68 -3.77
CA GLU A 36 4.86 2.17 -3.43
C GLU A 36 4.99 3.52 -2.74
N SER A 37 4.10 4.44 -3.08
CA SER A 37 3.93 5.70 -2.39
C SER A 37 2.46 5.91 -2.09
N ILE A 38 2.14 6.22 -0.83
CA ILE A 38 0.78 6.49 -0.36
C ILE A 38 0.79 7.87 0.28
N ALA A 39 -0.07 8.78 -0.19
CA ALA A 39 -0.29 10.07 0.43
C ALA A 39 -1.55 10.00 1.30
N TYR A 40 -1.41 10.38 2.56
CA TYR A 40 -2.49 10.30 3.54
C TYR A 40 -2.53 11.53 4.45
N THR A 41 -3.60 11.64 5.21
CA THR A 41 -3.75 12.59 6.30
C THR A 41 -4.10 11.82 7.56
N LEU A 42 -3.36 12.03 8.63
CA LEU A 42 -3.66 11.45 9.94
C LEU A 42 -4.19 12.55 10.86
N ALA A 43 -5.36 12.32 11.44
CA ALA A 43 -5.95 13.17 12.46
C ALA A 43 -6.00 12.41 13.80
N PRO A 44 -5.04 12.64 14.71
CA PRO A 44 -5.02 11.99 16.01
C PRO A 44 -6.23 12.38 16.87
N PRO A 45 -6.63 11.57 17.86
CA PRO A 45 -7.68 11.93 18.81
C PRO A 45 -7.34 13.24 19.53
N GLY A 46 -8.15 14.29 19.30
CA GLY A 46 -7.95 15.62 19.89
C GLY A 46 -6.80 16.43 19.28
N GLY A 47 -6.13 15.91 18.24
CA GLY A 47 -5.05 16.59 17.52
C GLY A 47 -5.51 17.24 16.22
N ALA A 48 -4.62 18.03 15.62
CA ALA A 48 -4.84 18.56 14.27
C ALA A 48 -4.52 17.48 13.22
N ALA A 49 -5.30 17.46 12.14
CA ALA A 49 -4.99 16.64 10.98
C ALA A 49 -3.72 17.13 10.30
N ALA A 50 -2.80 16.22 10.00
CA ALA A 50 -1.56 16.52 9.30
C ALA A 50 -1.39 15.63 8.06
N PRO A 51 -1.01 16.19 6.90
CA PRO A 51 -0.67 15.40 5.72
C PRO A 51 0.67 14.68 5.95
N ASP A 52 0.76 13.46 5.42
CA ASP A 52 1.96 12.64 5.47
C ASP A 52 2.01 11.70 4.25
N ALA A 53 3.14 11.02 4.06
CA ALA A 53 3.31 10.03 3.00
C ALA A 53 4.14 8.84 3.48
N ALA A 54 3.72 7.65 3.06
CA ALA A 54 4.50 6.42 3.21
C ALA A 54 5.15 6.08 1.88
N ILE A 55 6.43 5.70 1.91
CA ILE A 55 7.14 5.13 0.77
C ILE A 55 7.65 3.76 1.17
N THR A 56 7.39 2.78 0.33
CA THR A 56 7.79 1.39 0.54
C THR A 56 8.54 0.89 -0.68
N ASP A 57 9.75 0.41 -0.47
CA ASP A 57 10.58 -0.19 -1.51
C ASP A 57 10.80 -1.68 -1.21
N GLY A 58 10.87 -2.48 -2.27
CA GLY A 58 11.13 -3.90 -2.12
C GLY A 58 11.34 -4.62 -3.44
N THR A 59 11.28 -5.94 -3.40
CA THR A 59 11.37 -6.82 -4.57
C THR A 59 10.05 -7.54 -4.79
N TYR A 60 9.84 -8.05 -6.00
CA TYR A 60 8.65 -8.84 -6.31
C TYR A 60 8.97 -10.02 -7.23
N VAL A 61 8.22 -11.10 -7.04
CA VAL A 61 8.22 -12.28 -7.91
C VAL A 61 6.81 -12.48 -8.45
N GLN A 62 6.67 -12.51 -9.77
CA GLN A 62 5.39 -12.73 -10.43
C GLN A 62 5.37 -14.10 -11.12
N THR A 63 4.33 -14.88 -10.86
CA THR A 63 4.08 -16.20 -11.47
C THR A 63 2.66 -16.21 -12.03
N GLY A 64 2.53 -16.05 -13.36
CA GLY A 64 1.22 -15.85 -13.98
C GLY A 64 0.57 -14.55 -13.50
N ALA A 65 -0.65 -14.65 -12.95
CA ALA A 65 -1.35 -13.51 -12.36
C ALA A 65 -0.90 -13.22 -10.93
N ASP A 66 -0.33 -14.19 -10.22
CA ASP A 66 0.03 -14.02 -8.81
C ASP A 66 1.37 -13.28 -8.68
N VAL A 67 1.44 -12.39 -7.69
CA VAL A 67 2.65 -11.64 -7.35
C VAL A 67 2.91 -11.71 -5.85
N VAL A 68 4.15 -11.99 -5.49
CA VAL A 68 4.65 -11.94 -4.12
C VAL A 68 5.59 -10.75 -4.01
N PHE A 69 5.30 -9.86 -3.07
CA PHE A 69 6.12 -8.71 -2.74
C PHE A 69 6.93 -8.99 -1.48
N THR A 70 8.16 -8.49 -1.45
CA THR A 70 9.09 -8.66 -0.34
C THR A 70 9.69 -7.30 -0.01
N ILE A 71 9.43 -6.80 1.19
CA ILE A 71 10.09 -5.64 1.77
C ILE A 71 11.31 -6.15 2.56
N PRO A 72 12.53 -5.65 2.29
CA PRO A 72 13.71 -6.04 3.06
C PRO A 72 13.56 -5.60 4.53
N PRO A 73 14.26 -6.27 5.47
CA PRO A 73 14.23 -5.86 6.87
C PRO A 73 14.81 -4.46 7.04
N SER A 74 14.18 -3.63 7.87
CA SER A 74 14.66 -2.30 8.25
C SER A 74 14.45 -2.11 9.75
N ALA A 75 15.52 -2.00 10.54
CA ALA A 75 15.39 -1.92 12.00
C ALA A 75 14.42 -0.78 12.42
N PRO A 76 13.38 -1.06 13.24
CA PRO A 76 13.15 -2.28 14.04
C PRO A 76 12.39 -3.43 13.34
N ASP A 77 11.91 -3.20 12.12
CA ASP A 77 11.00 -4.08 11.40
C ASP A 77 11.72 -5.26 10.72
N PRO A 78 11.23 -6.50 10.89
CA PRO A 78 11.75 -7.66 10.18
C PRO A 78 11.39 -7.59 8.69
N GLN A 79 11.93 -8.53 7.92
CA GLN A 79 11.51 -8.74 6.54
C GLN A 79 10.01 -8.99 6.48
N TYR A 80 9.34 -8.38 5.51
CA TYR A 80 7.90 -8.50 5.34
C TYR A 80 7.55 -8.97 3.94
N THR A 81 6.52 -9.81 3.82
CA THR A 81 6.03 -10.31 2.53
C THR A 81 4.53 -10.24 2.45
N PHE A 82 4.00 -9.81 1.30
CA PHE A 82 2.57 -9.79 1.02
C PHE A 82 2.29 -10.25 -0.41
N THR A 83 1.05 -10.64 -0.67
CA THR A 83 0.66 -11.22 -1.96
C THR A 83 -0.43 -10.42 -2.63
N GLY A 84 -0.41 -10.45 -3.96
CA GLY A 84 -1.45 -9.85 -4.77
C GLY A 84 -1.63 -10.58 -6.09
N THR A 85 -2.53 -10.03 -6.91
CA THR A 85 -2.87 -10.54 -8.22
C THR A 85 -2.87 -9.39 -9.22
N ILE A 86 -2.24 -9.60 -10.36
CA ILE A 86 -2.21 -8.69 -11.50
C ILE A 86 -3.10 -9.27 -12.60
N VAL A 87 -4.19 -8.58 -12.90
CA VAL A 87 -5.09 -8.90 -14.02
C VAL A 87 -5.15 -7.69 -14.96
N GLY A 88 -4.61 -7.85 -16.17
CA GLY A 88 -4.46 -6.76 -17.11
C GLY A 88 -3.55 -5.65 -16.56
N GLN A 89 -4.10 -4.44 -16.38
CA GLN A 89 -3.40 -3.30 -15.79
C GLN A 89 -3.83 -3.00 -14.34
N THR A 90 -4.48 -3.97 -13.68
CA THR A 90 -4.96 -3.84 -12.31
C THR A 90 -4.18 -4.78 -11.40
N LEU A 91 -3.50 -4.20 -10.41
CA LEU A 91 -2.94 -4.90 -9.27
C LEU A 91 -3.95 -4.83 -8.11
N THR A 92 -4.27 -5.98 -7.54
CA THR A 92 -4.99 -6.08 -6.26
C THR A 92 -4.12 -6.82 -5.27
N TYR A 93 -3.85 -6.28 -4.09
CA TYR A 93 -3.19 -7.02 -3.02
C TYR A 93 -3.98 -6.91 -1.72
N ASN A 94 -3.85 -7.92 -0.86
CA ASN A 94 -4.39 -7.91 0.49
C ASN A 94 -3.24 -8.07 1.47
N ASP A 95 -3.11 -7.11 2.37
CA ASP A 95 -2.04 -7.06 3.34
C ASP A 95 -2.61 -6.85 4.76
N ALA A 96 -2.54 -7.86 5.62
CA ALA A 96 -3.05 -7.79 6.99
C ALA A 96 -4.50 -7.25 7.13
N GLY A 97 -5.37 -7.51 6.13
CA GLY A 97 -6.75 -7.01 6.09
C GLY A 97 -6.93 -5.68 5.36
N PHE A 98 -5.86 -5.08 4.86
CA PHE A 98 -5.84 -3.93 3.97
C PHE A 98 -5.85 -4.39 2.51
N VAL A 99 -6.92 -4.12 1.78
CA VAL A 99 -7.03 -4.49 0.34
C VAL A 99 -6.77 -3.28 -0.55
N ALA A 100 -5.64 -3.20 -1.23
CA ALA A 100 -5.39 -2.14 -2.21
C ALA A 100 -5.66 -2.60 -3.64
N VAL A 101 -6.27 -1.72 -4.45
CA VAL A 101 -6.46 -1.89 -5.88
C VAL A 101 -5.85 -0.71 -6.64
N TYR A 102 -4.75 -0.99 -7.33
CA TYR A 102 -4.07 -0.06 -8.23
C TYR A 102 -4.40 -0.41 -9.68
N SER A 103 -5.12 0.48 -10.34
CA SER A 103 -5.37 0.43 -11.79
C SER A 103 -4.62 1.56 -12.49
N ARG A 104 -4.11 1.28 -13.70
CA ARG A 104 -3.54 2.30 -14.59
C ARG A 104 -4.62 3.01 -15.39
#